data_AF-A0A0R3D6P8-F1
#
_entry.id   AF-A0A0R3D6P8-F1
#
_cell.length_a   1.000
_cell.length_b   1.000
_cell.length_c   1.000
_cell.angle_alpha   90.00
_cell.angle_beta   90.00
_cell.angle_gamma   90.00
#
_symmetry.space_group_name_H-M   'P 1'
#
loop_
_entity.id
_entity.type
_entity.pdbx_description
1 polymer ?
#
loop_
_entity_poly.entity_id
_entity_poly.type
_entity_poly.pdbx_seq_one_letter_code
_entity_poly.pdbx_strand_id
1 'polypeptide(L)'
;MTANAFNTEITETAEALIGPWRQPRQMLHAQVYDAHASIHDDATAQKLGFKGGTIEGPTHFSQFAPLGARLWGRAWFESGCLSAHYRNACFEGEDVQAILSKPLPGTSQCQIQMIKRDGTEVLRGTASVGDPNAATALETRLTELKPLTDPVILRDVKVAQTSKRQLVRMAFDQNMGDLYPFSLRQKLAVITESSPYYSSADNPWRKAIIPMEMLSVLFQYRSKDDPLPAKGPAVGLFADQEIRLVKGPLFVDEEYEVEREVVALSGSRRTESAWVKTRVFDKAGAMVATMLLNMATLKDSYAPYEKEYRRLYGAGR
;
A
#
# COMPACT_ATOMS: atom_id res chain seq x y z
N MET A 1 -33.75 2.69 0.90
CA MET A 1 -32.77 2.24 1.92
C MET A 1 -31.43 2.15 1.21
N THR A 2 -30.37 2.77 1.71
CA THR A 2 -29.03 2.65 1.13
C THR A 2 -28.55 1.21 1.21
N ALA A 3 -27.97 0.68 0.13
CA ALA A 3 -27.38 -0.66 0.15
C ALA A 3 -26.33 -0.80 1.26
N ASN A 4 -26.20 -2.00 1.83
CA ASN A 4 -25.09 -2.33 2.73
C ASN A 4 -23.77 -2.21 1.96
N ALA A 5 -22.73 -1.69 2.63
CA ALA A 5 -21.42 -1.54 2.01
C ALA A 5 -20.83 -2.88 1.57
N PHE A 6 -21.07 -3.96 2.33
CA PHE A 6 -20.59 -5.30 2.02
C PHE A 6 -21.61 -6.34 2.48
N ASN A 7 -21.68 -7.45 1.74
CA ASN A 7 -22.42 -8.66 2.14
C ASN A 7 -21.46 -9.79 2.57
N THR A 8 -20.21 -9.45 2.86
CA THR A 8 -19.16 -10.39 3.26
C THR A 8 -19.55 -11.08 4.57
N GLU A 9 -19.48 -12.41 4.56
CA GLU A 9 -19.64 -13.22 5.76
C GLU A 9 -18.44 -13.00 6.68
N ILE A 10 -18.70 -12.56 7.91
CA ILE A 10 -17.67 -12.26 8.90
C ILE A 10 -17.95 -13.14 10.11
N THR A 11 -16.96 -13.95 10.50
CA THR A 11 -16.99 -14.67 11.77
C THR A 11 -16.61 -13.71 12.87
N GLU A 12 -17.47 -13.58 13.87
CA GLU A 12 -17.22 -12.72 15.03
C GLU A 12 -16.95 -13.57 16.27
N THR A 13 -15.84 -13.29 16.96
CA THR A 13 -15.49 -13.89 18.25
C THR A 13 -15.55 -12.83 19.36
N ALA A 14 -15.20 -13.20 20.59
CA ALA A 14 -15.07 -12.23 21.67
C ALA A 14 -13.88 -11.27 21.45
N GLU A 15 -12.89 -11.67 20.65
CA GLU A 15 -11.61 -10.98 20.47
C GLU A 15 -11.46 -10.34 19.08
N ALA A 16 -12.18 -10.82 18.05
CA ALA A 16 -11.92 -10.40 16.67
C ALA A 16 -13.12 -10.48 15.73
N LEU A 17 -13.01 -9.75 14.62
CA LEU A 17 -13.75 -9.92 13.37
C LEU A 17 -12.83 -10.62 12.37
N ILE A 18 -13.27 -11.75 11.84
CA ILE A 18 -12.48 -12.61 10.97
C ILE A 18 -13.19 -12.68 9.62
N GLY A 19 -12.50 -12.26 8.57
CA GLY A 19 -13.00 -12.34 7.20
C GLY A 19 -12.97 -13.78 6.67
N PRO A 20 -13.60 -14.03 5.51
CA PRO A 20 -13.52 -15.32 4.86
C PRO A 20 -12.12 -15.53 4.25
N TRP A 21 -11.77 -16.79 3.99
CA TRP A 21 -10.63 -17.11 3.14
C TRP A 21 -10.89 -16.60 1.72
N ARG A 22 -9.88 -15.92 1.16
CA ARG A 22 -9.93 -15.39 -0.21
C ARG A 22 -8.63 -15.66 -0.94
N GLN A 23 -8.73 -15.67 -2.26
CA GLN A 23 -7.60 -15.75 -3.18
C GLN A 23 -7.51 -14.42 -3.94
N PRO A 24 -6.68 -13.47 -3.48
CA PRO A 24 -6.48 -12.22 -4.18
C PRO A 24 -5.88 -12.47 -5.57
N ARG A 25 -6.24 -11.63 -6.54
CA ARG A 25 -5.84 -11.78 -7.94
C ARG A 25 -4.66 -10.89 -8.29
N GLN A 26 -3.68 -11.47 -8.94
CA GLN A 26 -2.55 -10.78 -9.55
C GLN A 26 -3.01 -10.02 -10.79
N MET A 27 -2.68 -8.73 -10.86
CA MET A 27 -2.94 -7.88 -12.03
C MET A 27 -1.69 -7.18 -12.56
N LEU A 28 -0.53 -7.47 -11.98
CA LEU A 28 0.75 -6.81 -12.29
C LEU A 28 1.72 -7.68 -13.08
N HIS A 29 1.27 -8.78 -13.70
CA HIS A 29 2.12 -9.62 -14.55
C HIS A 29 2.79 -8.83 -15.69
N ALA A 30 2.08 -7.84 -16.25
CA ALA A 30 2.59 -6.96 -17.30
C ALA A 30 3.14 -5.63 -16.78
N GLN A 31 3.31 -5.47 -15.46
CA GLN A 31 3.81 -4.23 -14.88
C GLN A 31 5.27 -3.99 -15.31
N VAL A 32 5.53 -2.78 -15.75
CA VAL A 32 6.89 -2.30 -16.04
C VAL A 32 7.30 -1.28 -14.98
N TYR A 33 8.40 -1.55 -14.30
CA TYR A 33 9.00 -0.69 -13.28
C TYR A 33 10.39 -0.28 -13.77
N ASP A 34 10.68 1.02 -13.88
CA ASP A 34 11.97 1.55 -14.36
C ASP A 34 12.52 0.85 -15.62
N ALA A 35 11.63 0.66 -16.61
CA ALA A 35 11.88 -0.05 -17.88
C ALA A 35 12.29 -1.53 -17.77
N HIS A 36 12.08 -2.17 -16.62
CA HIS A 36 12.28 -3.60 -16.40
C HIS A 36 11.06 -4.29 -15.80
N ALA A 37 11.05 -5.63 -15.85
CA ALA A 37 10.03 -6.44 -15.20
C ALA A 37 10.09 -6.24 -13.67
N SER A 38 8.92 -6.23 -13.04
CA SER A 38 8.77 -6.01 -11.61
C SER A 38 8.90 -7.31 -10.81
N ILE A 39 8.82 -7.23 -9.48
CA ILE A 39 8.74 -8.40 -8.59
C ILE A 39 7.45 -9.22 -8.78
N HIS A 40 6.49 -8.71 -9.55
CA HIS A 40 5.22 -9.37 -9.87
C HIS A 40 5.33 -10.27 -11.13
N ASP A 41 6.46 -10.22 -11.85
CA ASP A 41 6.81 -11.16 -12.92
C ASP A 41 7.47 -12.42 -12.33
N ASP A 42 7.04 -13.60 -12.79
CA ASP A 42 7.50 -14.88 -12.25
C ASP A 42 9.00 -15.09 -12.43
N ALA A 43 9.52 -14.82 -13.64
CA ALA A 43 10.92 -15.06 -13.95
C ALA A 43 11.85 -14.12 -13.15
N THR A 44 11.44 -12.87 -12.98
CA THR A 44 12.15 -11.88 -12.17
C THR A 44 12.14 -12.26 -10.70
N ALA A 45 10.98 -12.62 -10.16
CA ALA A 45 10.83 -13.02 -8.77
C ALA A 45 11.64 -14.28 -8.42
N GLN A 46 11.63 -15.30 -9.30
CA GLN A 46 12.38 -16.54 -9.11
C GLN A 46 13.90 -16.31 -9.08
N LYS A 47 14.44 -15.42 -9.92
CA LYS A 47 15.87 -15.03 -9.88
C LYS A 47 16.27 -14.40 -8.54
N LEU A 48 15.31 -13.79 -7.84
CA LEU A 48 15.49 -13.15 -6.55
C LEU A 48 15.15 -14.07 -5.37
N GLY A 49 14.86 -15.35 -5.64
CA GLY A 49 14.59 -16.38 -4.62
C GLY A 49 13.14 -16.45 -4.14
N PHE A 50 12.19 -15.85 -4.86
CA PHE A 50 10.76 -16.02 -4.59
C PHE A 50 10.19 -17.23 -5.36
N LYS A 51 9.03 -17.72 -4.93
CA LYS A 51 8.33 -18.84 -5.59
C LYS A 51 7.79 -18.46 -6.98
N GLY A 52 7.39 -17.21 -7.15
CA GLY A 52 6.84 -16.62 -8.37
C GLY A 52 6.52 -15.14 -8.15
N GLY A 53 5.78 -14.53 -9.07
CA GLY A 53 5.35 -13.14 -9.00
C GLY A 53 4.46 -12.89 -7.78
N THR A 54 4.87 -11.97 -6.92
CA THR A 54 4.19 -11.73 -5.64
C THR A 54 2.90 -10.94 -5.86
N ILE A 55 1.81 -11.22 -5.17
CA ILE A 55 0.63 -10.34 -5.13
C ILE A 55 1.03 -8.97 -4.56
N GLU A 56 0.52 -7.89 -5.15
CA GLU A 56 0.81 -6.53 -4.68
C GLU A 56 0.28 -6.31 -3.26
N GLY A 57 1.11 -5.73 -2.39
CA GLY A 57 0.77 -5.44 -1.00
C GLY A 57 -0.60 -4.76 -0.79
N PRO A 58 -0.94 -3.67 -1.51
CA PRO A 58 -2.22 -2.98 -1.36
C PRO A 58 -3.42 -3.86 -1.70
N THR A 59 -3.27 -4.88 -2.55
CA THR A 59 -4.39 -5.78 -2.91
C THR A 59 -4.96 -6.49 -1.67
N HIS A 60 -4.12 -6.77 -0.68
CA HIS A 60 -4.55 -7.36 0.60
C HIS A 60 -5.44 -6.42 1.42
N PHE A 61 -5.37 -5.10 1.21
CA PHE A 61 -6.19 -4.12 1.94
C PHE A 61 -7.68 -4.27 1.64
N SER A 62 -8.04 -4.84 0.47
CA SER A 62 -9.43 -5.13 0.12
C SER A 62 -10.12 -6.00 1.18
N GLN A 63 -9.43 -6.98 1.77
CA GLN A 63 -10.04 -7.89 2.75
C GLN A 63 -10.29 -7.26 4.13
N PHE A 64 -9.64 -6.14 4.44
CA PHE A 64 -9.90 -5.39 5.67
C PHE A 64 -11.09 -4.43 5.55
N ALA A 65 -11.46 -4.03 4.33
CA ALA A 65 -12.55 -3.10 4.09
C ALA A 65 -13.92 -3.56 4.68
N PRO A 66 -14.37 -4.81 4.48
CA PRO A 66 -15.62 -5.27 5.12
C PRO A 66 -15.51 -5.35 6.64
N LEU A 67 -14.34 -5.68 7.20
CA LEU A 67 -14.13 -5.73 8.65
C LEU A 67 -14.21 -4.33 9.28
N GLY A 68 -13.54 -3.35 8.65
CA GLY A 68 -13.60 -1.95 9.06
C GLY A 68 -15.01 -1.37 8.93
N ALA A 69 -15.72 -1.66 7.83
CA ALA A 69 -17.11 -1.24 7.66
C ALA A 69 -18.06 -1.91 8.67
N ARG A 70 -17.83 -3.17 9.05
CA ARG A 70 -18.61 -3.84 10.10
C ARG A 70 -18.39 -3.19 11.47
N LEU A 71 -17.15 -2.83 11.79
CA LEU A 71 -16.79 -2.30 13.10
C LEU A 71 -17.14 -0.81 13.26
N TRP A 72 -16.84 0.01 12.25
CA TRP A 72 -16.94 1.47 12.33
C TRP A 72 -17.96 2.08 11.36
N GLY A 73 -18.63 1.27 10.54
CA GLY A 73 -19.64 1.73 9.61
C GLY A 73 -19.09 2.76 8.62
N ARG A 74 -19.81 3.88 8.49
CA ARG A 74 -19.48 4.98 7.59
C ARG A 74 -18.12 5.61 7.91
N ALA A 75 -17.74 5.67 9.19
CA ALA A 75 -16.50 6.33 9.63
C ALA A 75 -15.24 5.68 9.03
N TRP A 76 -15.29 4.38 8.71
CA TRP A 76 -14.22 3.66 8.02
C TRP A 76 -13.87 4.29 6.67
N PHE A 77 -14.88 4.74 5.91
CA PHE A 77 -14.68 5.33 4.59
C PHE A 77 -14.34 6.82 4.63
N GLU A 78 -14.62 7.49 5.75
CA GLU A 78 -14.41 8.95 5.88
C GLU A 78 -13.09 9.29 6.57
N SER A 79 -12.66 8.43 7.50
CA SER A 79 -11.51 8.68 8.38
C SER A 79 -10.71 7.41 8.69
N GLY A 80 -10.92 6.34 7.92
CA GLY A 80 -10.22 5.07 8.12
C GLY A 80 -8.72 5.18 7.86
N CYS A 81 -7.95 4.48 8.69
CA CYS A 81 -6.52 4.32 8.55
C CYS A 81 -6.20 2.83 8.58
N LEU A 82 -5.39 2.36 7.62
CA LEU A 82 -4.85 1.00 7.60
C LEU A 82 -3.34 1.11 7.47
N SER A 83 -2.61 0.56 8.44
CA SER A 83 -1.16 0.69 8.59
C SER A 83 -0.56 -0.70 8.75
N ALA A 84 0.15 -1.20 7.73
CA ALA A 84 0.61 -2.58 7.65
C ALA A 84 2.11 -2.69 7.38
N HIS A 85 2.75 -3.62 8.07
CA HIS A 85 4.06 -4.15 7.75
C HIS A 85 3.89 -5.51 7.05
N TYR A 86 4.43 -5.64 5.83
CA TYR A 86 4.39 -6.89 5.08
C TYR A 86 5.50 -7.84 5.56
N ARG A 87 5.13 -9.09 5.81
CA ARG A 87 5.99 -10.10 6.46
C ARG A 87 6.42 -11.18 5.48
N ASN A 88 5.49 -11.68 4.69
CA ASN A 88 5.73 -12.71 3.70
C ASN A 88 4.94 -12.43 2.43
N ALA A 89 5.50 -12.80 1.29
CA ALA A 89 4.82 -12.68 0.01
C ALA A 89 3.64 -13.66 -0.08
N CYS A 90 2.57 -13.20 -0.74
CA CYS A 90 1.47 -14.04 -1.23
C CYS A 90 1.62 -14.24 -2.73
N PHE A 91 1.20 -15.38 -3.26
CA PHE A 91 1.23 -15.70 -4.69
C PHE A 91 -0.18 -15.98 -5.22
N GLU A 92 -0.37 -15.89 -6.54
CA GLU A 92 -1.66 -16.23 -7.18
C GLU A 92 -2.13 -17.64 -6.75
N GLY A 93 -3.41 -17.74 -6.40
CA GLY A 93 -4.04 -18.99 -5.96
C GLY A 93 -3.82 -19.35 -4.49
N GLU A 94 -3.02 -18.60 -3.73
CA GLU A 94 -2.91 -18.81 -2.28
C GLU A 94 -4.13 -18.21 -1.53
N ASP A 95 -4.64 -18.98 -0.57
CA ASP A 95 -5.70 -18.54 0.33
C ASP A 95 -5.11 -17.70 1.47
N VAL A 96 -5.67 -16.51 1.68
CA VAL A 96 -5.37 -15.62 2.79
C VAL A 96 -6.63 -15.18 3.54
N GLN A 97 -6.50 -14.94 4.83
CA GLN A 97 -7.59 -14.50 5.71
C GLN A 97 -7.19 -13.26 6.48
N ALA A 98 -8.03 -12.22 6.41
CA ALA A 98 -7.88 -11.00 7.20
C ALA A 98 -8.54 -11.15 8.57
N ILE A 99 -7.85 -10.66 9.61
CA ILE A 99 -8.28 -10.69 11.00
C ILE A 99 -8.13 -9.28 11.57
N LEU A 100 -9.21 -8.75 12.14
CA LEU A 100 -9.26 -7.47 12.81
C LEU A 100 -9.63 -7.70 14.28
N SER A 101 -8.72 -7.44 15.20
CA SER A 101 -9.05 -7.49 16.64
C SER A 101 -10.14 -6.50 17.01
N LYS A 102 -10.90 -6.78 18.08
CA LYS A 102 -11.84 -5.82 18.65
C LYS A 102 -11.08 -4.68 19.34
N PRO A 103 -11.59 -3.44 19.26
CA PRO A 103 -10.96 -2.31 19.92
C PRO A 103 -11.02 -2.50 21.43
N LEU A 104 -10.02 -1.98 22.14
CA LEU A 104 -10.10 -1.83 23.57
C LEU A 104 -11.19 -0.80 23.91
N PRO A 105 -11.84 -0.89 25.09
CA PRO A 105 -12.83 0.09 25.50
C PRO A 105 -12.28 1.52 25.38
N GLY A 106 -13.01 2.39 24.67
CA GLY A 106 -12.64 3.79 24.46
C GLY A 106 -11.55 4.04 23.41
N THR A 107 -11.11 3.02 22.66
CA THR A 107 -10.15 3.20 21.55
C THR A 107 -10.83 3.12 20.20
N SER A 108 -10.28 3.83 19.21
CA SER A 108 -10.68 3.76 17.80
C SER A 108 -9.66 3.02 16.94
N GLN A 109 -8.71 2.30 17.56
CA GLN A 109 -7.64 1.55 16.90
C GLN A 109 -7.64 0.08 17.33
N CYS A 110 -7.41 -0.79 16.36
CA CYS A 110 -7.33 -2.24 16.47
C CYS A 110 -6.03 -2.76 15.83
N GLN A 111 -5.59 -3.93 16.27
CA GLN A 111 -4.57 -4.72 15.56
C GLN A 111 -5.19 -5.45 14.37
N ILE A 112 -4.43 -5.52 13.27
CA ILE A 112 -4.73 -6.33 12.09
C ILE A 112 -3.70 -7.44 11.91
N GLN A 113 -4.13 -8.54 11.33
CA GLN A 113 -3.28 -9.62 10.84
C GLN A 113 -3.87 -10.19 9.56
N MET A 114 -3.00 -10.69 8.68
CA MET A 114 -3.39 -11.58 7.59
C MET A 114 -2.53 -12.83 7.61
N ILE A 115 -3.18 -13.99 7.47
CA ILE A 115 -2.51 -15.30 7.49
C ILE A 115 -2.85 -16.12 6.26
N LYS A 116 -1.97 -17.05 5.88
CA LYS A 116 -2.25 -18.16 4.97
C LYS A 116 -2.83 -19.35 5.74
N ARG A 117 -3.33 -20.36 5.03
CA ARG A 117 -3.86 -21.60 5.65
C ARG A 117 -2.86 -22.38 6.49
N ASP A 118 -1.58 -22.28 6.18
CA ASP A 118 -0.50 -22.93 6.93
C ASP A 118 -0.07 -22.11 8.17
N GLY A 119 -0.75 -21.00 8.46
CA GLY A 119 -0.42 -20.11 9.58
C GLY A 119 0.67 -19.07 9.24
N THR A 120 1.22 -19.07 8.03
CA THR A 120 2.20 -18.06 7.61
C THR A 120 1.57 -16.67 7.65
N GLU A 121 2.15 -15.77 8.42
CA GLU A 121 1.73 -14.37 8.48
C GLU A 121 2.14 -13.61 7.22
N VAL A 122 1.17 -13.07 6.49
CA VAL A 122 1.38 -12.25 5.28
C VAL A 122 1.65 -10.80 5.66
N LEU A 123 0.85 -10.24 6.57
CA LEU A 123 1.04 -8.89 7.10
C LEU A 123 0.48 -8.75 8.52
N ARG A 124 0.92 -7.72 9.22
CA ARG A 124 0.38 -7.28 10.51
C ARG A 124 0.46 -5.76 10.65
N GLY A 125 -0.32 -5.20 11.56
CA GLY A 125 -0.24 -3.78 11.89
C GLY A 125 -1.49 -3.28 12.61
N THR A 126 -1.97 -2.10 12.25
CA THR A 126 -3.14 -1.47 12.88
C THR A 126 -4.18 -0.99 11.86
N ALA A 127 -5.45 -1.00 12.27
CA ALA A 127 -6.53 -0.29 11.61
C ALA A 127 -7.20 0.67 12.61
N SER A 128 -7.63 1.84 12.16
CA SER A 128 -8.30 2.82 13.03
C SER A 128 -9.26 3.74 12.26
N VAL A 129 -10.04 4.54 13.00
CA VAL A 129 -10.85 5.65 12.47
C VAL A 129 -10.63 6.93 13.28
N GLY A 130 -10.83 8.08 12.64
CA GLY A 130 -10.69 9.40 13.26
C GLY A 130 -9.23 9.71 13.64
N ASP A 131 -9.08 10.35 14.80
CA ASP A 131 -7.77 10.66 15.40
C ASP A 131 -7.51 9.71 16.58
N PRO A 132 -6.89 8.54 16.35
CA PRO A 132 -6.60 7.59 17.42
C PRO A 132 -5.55 8.17 18.38
N ASN A 133 -5.78 8.02 19.69
CA ASN A 133 -4.84 8.48 20.74
C ASN A 133 -3.52 7.68 20.80
N ALA A 134 -3.30 6.74 19.88
CA ALA A 134 -2.13 5.87 19.83
C ALA A 134 -1.49 5.92 18.45
N ALA A 135 -0.16 5.81 18.42
CA ALA A 135 0.58 5.70 17.19
C ALA A 135 0.13 4.45 16.40
N THR A 136 0.08 4.57 15.09
CA THR A 136 -0.13 3.42 14.21
C THR A 136 1.08 2.48 14.22
N ALA A 137 0.93 1.29 13.64
CA ALA A 137 2.04 0.36 13.51
C ALA A 137 3.24 0.98 12.78
N LEU A 138 3.02 1.77 11.73
CA LEU A 138 4.12 2.37 10.97
C LEU A 138 4.65 3.66 11.58
N GLU A 139 3.83 4.45 12.26
CA GLU A 139 4.31 5.57 13.08
C GLU A 139 5.27 5.05 14.17
N THR A 140 4.89 3.98 14.87
CA THR A 140 5.76 3.31 15.85
C THR A 140 7.05 2.84 15.19
N ARG A 141 6.94 2.12 14.06
CA ARG A 141 8.09 1.58 13.33
C ARG A 141 9.06 2.65 12.87
N LEU A 142 8.57 3.81 12.39
CA LEU A 142 9.41 4.95 11.99
C LEU A 142 10.32 5.41 13.14
N THR A 143 9.84 5.40 14.39
CA THR A 143 10.64 5.78 15.56
C THR A 143 11.76 4.79 15.90
N GLU A 144 11.63 3.54 15.44
CA GLU A 144 12.56 2.45 15.72
C GLU A 144 13.59 2.24 14.59
N LEU A 145 13.46 2.98 13.48
CA LEU A 145 14.33 2.81 12.32
C LEU A 145 15.77 3.22 12.63
N LYS A 146 16.70 2.36 12.21
CA LYS A 146 18.10 2.73 12.10
C LYS A 146 18.32 3.51 10.79
N PRO A 147 19.02 4.66 10.83
CA PRO A 147 19.38 5.38 9.62
C PRO A 147 20.12 4.48 8.62
N LEU A 148 19.87 4.70 7.33
CA LEU A 148 20.59 3.99 6.27
C LEU A 148 22.08 4.33 6.30
N THR A 149 22.91 3.32 6.56
CA THR A 149 24.37 3.43 6.51
C THR A 149 24.89 3.03 5.14
N ASP A 150 25.89 3.75 4.62
CA ASP A 150 26.61 3.44 3.38
C ASP A 150 25.68 3.24 2.14
N PRO A 151 24.79 4.19 1.81
CA PRO A 151 23.86 4.02 0.69
C PRO A 151 24.57 4.00 -0.67
N VAL A 152 24.19 3.05 -1.53
CA VAL A 152 24.65 2.94 -2.92
C VAL A 152 23.53 3.35 -3.88
N ILE A 153 22.36 2.70 -3.75
CA ILE A 153 21.20 2.91 -4.63
C ILE A 153 20.52 4.24 -4.31
N LEU A 154 20.28 4.50 -3.03
CA LEU A 154 19.62 5.71 -2.53
C LEU A 154 20.61 6.81 -2.15
N ARG A 155 21.87 6.73 -2.61
CA ARG A 155 22.95 7.65 -2.24
C ARG A 155 22.61 9.13 -2.45
N ASP A 156 21.91 9.41 -3.55
CA ASP A 156 21.57 10.78 -3.95
C ASP A 156 20.16 11.21 -3.49
N VAL A 157 19.44 10.32 -2.80
CA VAL A 157 18.13 10.62 -2.18
C VAL A 157 18.35 11.30 -0.84
N LYS A 158 17.58 12.37 -0.58
CA LYS A 158 17.70 13.14 0.66
C LYS A 158 16.40 13.11 1.45
N VAL A 159 16.50 12.97 2.77
CA VAL A 159 15.36 13.22 3.67
C VAL A 159 14.91 14.68 3.51
N ALA A 160 13.61 14.92 3.65
CA ALA A 160 12.90 16.18 3.36
C ALA A 160 12.91 16.60 1.88
N GLN A 161 13.37 15.74 0.95
CA GLN A 161 13.16 15.97 -0.47
C GLN A 161 11.67 15.84 -0.80
N THR A 162 11.10 16.86 -1.41
CA THR A 162 9.70 16.90 -1.84
C THR A 162 9.58 16.85 -3.37
N SER A 163 8.60 16.12 -3.87
CA SER A 163 8.19 16.18 -5.28
C SER A 163 7.46 17.48 -5.57
N LYS A 164 7.29 17.81 -6.85
CA LYS A 164 6.27 18.77 -7.26
C LYS A 164 4.88 18.23 -6.94
N ARG A 165 3.89 19.12 -6.81
CA ARG A 165 2.47 18.72 -6.82
C ARG A 165 2.07 18.18 -8.18
N GLN A 166 1.38 17.05 -8.19
CA GLN A 166 0.96 16.37 -9.42
C GLN A 166 -0.55 16.13 -9.39
N LEU A 167 -1.24 16.56 -10.44
CA LEU A 167 -2.66 16.25 -10.65
C LEU A 167 -2.83 14.75 -10.93
N VAL A 168 -3.72 14.11 -10.20
CA VAL A 168 -4.12 12.70 -10.37
C VAL A 168 -5.64 12.58 -10.43
N ARG A 169 -6.12 11.59 -11.18
CA ARG A 169 -7.54 11.26 -11.35
C ARG A 169 -7.64 9.77 -11.67
N MET A 170 -8.73 9.13 -11.23
CA MET A 170 -9.05 7.74 -11.56
C MET A 170 -10.49 7.62 -12.01
N ALA A 171 -10.72 7.61 -13.33
CA ALA A 171 -12.00 7.22 -13.91
C ALA A 171 -12.09 5.70 -14.08
N PHE A 172 -13.31 5.18 -14.26
CA PHE A 172 -13.54 3.74 -14.41
C PHE A 172 -12.72 3.10 -15.54
N ASP A 173 -12.67 3.76 -16.69
CA ASP A 173 -12.06 3.22 -17.92
C ASP A 173 -10.66 3.78 -18.19
N GLN A 174 -10.13 4.64 -17.30
CA GLN A 174 -8.77 5.15 -17.41
C GLN A 174 -7.76 4.05 -17.06
N ASN A 175 -6.80 3.80 -17.95
CA ASN A 175 -5.66 2.95 -17.65
C ASN A 175 -4.68 3.69 -16.72
N MET A 176 -4.24 3.01 -15.65
CA MET A 176 -3.36 3.58 -14.62
C MET A 176 -1.85 3.47 -14.97
N GLY A 177 -1.53 3.36 -16.26
CA GLY A 177 -0.17 3.44 -16.81
C GLY A 177 0.65 2.17 -16.63
N ASP A 178 1.91 2.19 -17.09
CA ASP A 178 2.75 0.98 -17.09
C ASP A 178 3.03 0.42 -15.67
N LEU A 179 2.98 1.29 -14.66
CA LEU A 179 3.09 0.89 -13.26
C LEU A 179 1.84 0.15 -12.76
N TYR A 180 0.67 0.41 -13.36
CA TYR A 180 -0.59 -0.24 -13.00
C TYR A 180 -1.40 -0.46 -14.29
N PRO A 181 -1.06 -1.50 -15.09
CA PRO A 181 -1.53 -1.66 -16.47
C PRO A 181 -2.98 -2.17 -16.55
N PHE A 182 -3.87 -1.59 -15.76
CA PHE A 182 -5.30 -1.88 -15.69
C PHE A 182 -6.09 -0.61 -15.37
N SER A 183 -7.40 -0.65 -15.67
CA SER A 183 -8.35 0.37 -15.25
C SER A 183 -9.04 0.01 -13.94
N LEU A 184 -9.69 0.99 -13.30
CA LEU A 184 -10.52 0.72 -12.12
C LEU A 184 -11.64 -0.28 -12.44
N ARG A 185 -12.28 -0.21 -13.62
CA ARG A 185 -13.30 -1.19 -14.03
C ARG A 185 -12.74 -2.60 -14.09
N GLN A 186 -11.55 -2.79 -14.67
CA GLN A 186 -10.89 -4.08 -14.73
C GLN A 186 -10.54 -4.60 -13.33
N LYS A 187 -10.05 -3.71 -12.44
CA LYS A 187 -9.80 -4.08 -11.05
C LYS A 187 -11.07 -4.51 -10.33
N LEU A 188 -12.16 -3.74 -10.44
CA LEU A 188 -13.43 -4.04 -9.77
C LEU A 188 -14.07 -5.36 -10.25
N ALA A 189 -13.75 -5.82 -11.47
CA ALA A 189 -14.22 -7.12 -11.95
C ALA A 189 -13.58 -8.31 -11.20
N VAL A 190 -12.43 -8.11 -10.55
CA VAL A 190 -11.66 -9.16 -9.87
C VAL A 190 -11.23 -8.77 -8.45
N ILE A 191 -11.75 -7.67 -7.90
CA ILE A 191 -11.45 -7.19 -6.55
C ILE A 191 -11.82 -8.25 -5.51
N THR A 192 -10.97 -8.41 -4.50
CA THR A 192 -11.12 -9.48 -3.51
C THR A 192 -12.38 -9.33 -2.65
N GLU A 193 -12.73 -8.10 -2.28
CA GLU A 193 -13.98 -7.77 -1.59
C GLU A 193 -14.73 -6.67 -2.35
N SER A 194 -15.76 -7.07 -3.07
CA SER A 194 -16.59 -6.16 -3.87
C SER A 194 -17.60 -5.40 -2.98
N SER A 195 -17.89 -4.16 -3.38
CA SER A 195 -18.88 -3.30 -2.73
C SER A 195 -19.69 -2.55 -3.80
N PRO A 196 -21.02 -2.40 -3.63
CA PRO A 196 -21.81 -1.51 -4.47
C PRO A 196 -21.35 -0.05 -4.38
N TYR A 197 -20.65 0.35 -3.30
CA TYR A 197 -20.18 1.73 -3.14
C TYR A 197 -19.08 2.09 -4.14
N TYR A 198 -18.40 1.10 -4.73
CA TYR A 198 -17.30 1.32 -5.66
C TYR A 198 -17.76 1.56 -7.11
N SER A 199 -19.01 1.26 -7.43
CA SER A 199 -19.51 1.28 -8.81
C SER A 199 -20.82 2.06 -9.00
N SER A 200 -21.49 2.43 -7.91
CA SER A 200 -22.80 3.07 -7.95
C SER A 200 -22.85 4.34 -7.11
N ALA A 201 -23.75 5.25 -7.48
CA ALA A 201 -24.16 6.40 -6.67
C ALA A 201 -25.21 6.02 -5.60
N ASP A 202 -25.71 4.79 -5.57
CA ASP A 202 -26.60 4.31 -4.50
C ASP A 202 -25.82 3.98 -3.22
N ASN A 203 -25.28 5.03 -2.61
CA ASN A 203 -24.49 4.98 -1.39
C ASN A 203 -24.63 6.30 -0.61
N PRO A 204 -24.14 6.39 0.64
CA PRO A 204 -24.31 7.58 1.49
C PRO A 204 -23.77 8.90 0.92
N TRP A 205 -22.83 8.84 -0.03
CA TRP A 205 -22.18 10.00 -0.64
C TRP A 205 -22.69 10.32 -2.05
N ARG A 206 -23.64 9.53 -2.58
CA ARG A 206 -24.25 9.73 -3.90
C ARG A 206 -23.26 9.73 -5.07
N LYS A 207 -22.11 9.10 -4.88
CA LYS A 207 -21.04 8.99 -5.88
C LYS A 207 -20.17 7.77 -5.59
N ALA A 208 -19.72 7.09 -6.63
CA ALA A 208 -18.83 5.95 -6.48
C ALA A 208 -17.51 6.36 -5.80
N ILE A 209 -17.08 5.57 -4.82
CA ILE A 209 -15.87 5.82 -4.03
C ILE A 209 -14.72 4.93 -4.50
N ILE A 210 -13.48 5.39 -4.32
CA ILE A 210 -12.29 4.61 -4.66
C ILE A 210 -12.03 3.57 -3.56
N PRO A 211 -11.89 2.27 -3.88
CA PRO A 211 -11.51 1.24 -2.89
C PRO A 211 -10.19 1.57 -2.19
N MET A 212 -10.04 1.20 -0.91
CA MET A 212 -8.81 1.47 -0.13
C MET A 212 -7.54 0.97 -0.84
N GLU A 213 -7.57 -0.23 -1.42
CA GLU A 213 -6.43 -0.78 -2.20
C GLU A 213 -6.07 0.09 -3.42
N MET A 214 -7.06 0.74 -4.04
CA MET A 214 -6.90 1.59 -5.22
C MET A 214 -6.45 3.01 -4.88
N LEU A 215 -6.51 3.42 -3.62
CA LEU A 215 -5.89 4.68 -3.17
C LEU A 215 -4.37 4.61 -3.33
N SER A 216 -3.75 3.47 -3.03
CA SER A 216 -2.31 3.24 -3.29
C SER A 216 -1.96 3.49 -4.77
N VAL A 217 -2.75 2.89 -5.68
CA VAL A 217 -2.59 3.04 -7.13
C VAL A 217 -2.73 4.49 -7.55
N LEU A 218 -3.77 5.19 -7.07
CA LEU A 218 -3.99 6.61 -7.38
C LEU A 218 -2.79 7.47 -6.94
N PHE A 219 -2.29 7.25 -5.73
CA PHE A 219 -1.22 8.06 -5.14
C PHE A 219 0.15 7.80 -5.78
N GLN A 220 0.37 6.58 -6.28
CA GLN A 220 1.61 6.19 -6.97
C GLN A 220 1.57 6.40 -8.49
N TYR A 221 0.39 6.63 -9.08
CA TYR A 221 0.15 6.66 -10.53
C TYR A 221 1.19 7.49 -11.31
N ARG A 222 1.52 8.69 -10.81
CA ARG A 222 2.44 9.64 -11.47
C ARG A 222 3.82 9.70 -10.83
N SER A 223 4.17 8.71 -10.00
CA SER A 223 5.46 8.69 -9.29
C SER A 223 6.67 8.72 -10.24
N LYS A 224 6.52 8.14 -11.44
CA LYS A 224 7.55 8.12 -12.50
C LYS A 224 7.79 9.47 -13.17
N ASP A 225 6.84 10.40 -13.11
CA ASP A 225 6.96 11.72 -13.76
C ASP A 225 7.84 12.68 -12.93
N ASP A 226 8.08 12.36 -11.65
CA ASP A 226 9.02 13.06 -10.76
C ASP A 226 9.70 12.01 -9.87
N PRO A 227 10.65 11.23 -10.43
CA PRO A 227 11.23 10.09 -9.74
C PRO A 227 12.23 10.53 -8.67
N LEU A 228 12.37 9.72 -7.62
CA LEU A 228 13.50 9.87 -6.71
C LEU A 228 14.81 9.58 -7.47
N PRO A 229 15.93 10.26 -7.15
CA PRO A 229 17.23 10.03 -7.79
C PRO A 229 17.90 8.74 -7.28
N ALA A 230 17.16 7.64 -7.28
CA ALA A 230 17.67 6.32 -6.97
C ALA A 230 18.40 5.73 -8.19
N LYS A 231 19.46 4.97 -7.96
CA LYS A 231 20.17 4.27 -9.04
C LYS A 231 19.44 2.99 -9.44
N GLY A 232 19.34 2.76 -10.74
CA GLY A 232 18.72 1.60 -11.34
C GLY A 232 19.47 1.08 -12.57
N PRO A 233 18.94 0.05 -13.23
CA PRO A 233 17.72 -0.68 -12.88
C PRO A 233 17.89 -1.50 -11.61
N ALA A 234 16.84 -1.57 -10.78
CA ALA A 234 16.82 -2.34 -9.55
C ALA A 234 15.38 -2.70 -9.15
N VAL A 235 15.19 -3.91 -8.64
CA VAL A 235 13.87 -4.42 -8.26
C VAL A 235 13.44 -3.85 -6.91
N GLY A 236 12.32 -3.13 -6.94
CA GLY A 236 11.65 -2.58 -5.78
C GLY A 236 10.52 -3.47 -5.26
N LEU A 237 10.18 -3.31 -3.99
CA LEU A 237 9.02 -3.90 -3.33
C LEU A 237 8.51 -2.98 -2.21
N PHE A 238 7.21 -3.06 -1.90
CA PHE A 238 6.65 -2.39 -0.73
C PHE A 238 6.86 -3.27 0.50
N ALA A 239 7.59 -2.75 1.49
CA ALA A 239 7.82 -3.45 2.75
C ALA A 239 6.83 -3.04 3.84
N ASP A 240 6.30 -1.83 3.73
CA ASP A 240 5.36 -1.23 4.68
C ASP A 240 4.47 -0.24 3.92
N GLN A 241 3.19 -0.20 4.27
CA GLN A 241 2.25 0.80 3.75
C GLN A 241 1.21 1.20 4.79
N GLU A 242 1.00 2.51 4.92
CA GLU A 242 -0.14 3.08 5.63
C GLU A 242 -0.93 3.97 4.67
N ILE A 243 -2.26 3.84 4.67
CA ILE A 243 -3.18 4.76 4.01
C ILE A 243 -4.13 5.29 5.08
N ARG A 244 -4.23 6.62 5.18
CA ARG A 244 -5.09 7.33 6.13
C ARG A 244 -5.99 8.29 5.40
N LEU A 245 -7.29 8.16 5.60
CA LEU A 245 -8.29 9.14 5.17
C LEU A 245 -8.46 10.20 6.25
N VAL A 246 -8.51 11.47 5.84
CA VAL A 246 -8.71 12.63 6.72
C VAL A 246 -10.10 13.22 6.50
N LYS A 247 -10.49 13.37 5.22
CA LYS A 247 -11.80 13.87 4.78
C LYS A 247 -12.27 13.03 3.59
N GLY A 248 -12.32 11.72 3.81
CA GLY A 248 -12.78 10.77 2.80
C GLY A 248 -14.30 10.73 2.68
N PRO A 249 -14.80 9.82 1.82
CA PRO A 249 -14.03 9.01 0.89
C PRO A 249 -13.46 9.85 -0.26
N LEU A 250 -12.47 9.30 -0.98
CA LEU A 250 -12.09 9.83 -2.29
C LEU A 250 -13.01 9.21 -3.35
N PHE A 251 -13.34 9.99 -4.36
CA PHE A 251 -14.36 9.65 -5.34
C PHE A 251 -13.77 9.31 -6.70
N VAL A 252 -14.42 8.37 -7.38
CA VAL A 252 -14.11 8.02 -8.76
C VAL A 252 -14.31 9.24 -9.65
N ASP A 253 -13.39 9.44 -10.59
CA ASP A 253 -13.39 10.52 -11.57
C ASP A 253 -13.28 11.94 -10.97
N GLU A 254 -12.78 12.05 -9.74
CA GLU A 254 -12.37 13.34 -9.18
C GLU A 254 -10.88 13.58 -9.33
N GLU A 255 -10.55 14.86 -9.47
CA GLU A 255 -9.18 15.34 -9.52
C GLU A 255 -8.69 15.66 -8.12
N TYR A 256 -7.50 15.17 -7.81
CA TYR A 256 -6.75 15.44 -6.59
C TYR A 256 -5.34 15.88 -6.96
N GLU A 257 -4.66 16.55 -6.03
CA GLU A 257 -3.22 16.78 -6.12
C GLU A 257 -2.48 15.89 -5.14
N VAL A 258 -1.36 15.32 -5.55
CA VAL A 258 -0.45 14.58 -4.67
C VAL A 258 0.91 15.25 -4.58
N GLU A 259 1.48 15.23 -3.39
CA GLU A 259 2.83 15.69 -3.08
C GLU A 259 3.53 14.62 -2.25
N ARG A 260 4.75 14.25 -2.62
CA ARG A 260 5.54 13.21 -1.96
C ARG A 260 6.71 13.84 -1.23
N GLU A 261 7.01 13.35 -0.04
CA GLU A 261 8.16 13.76 0.76
C GLU A 261 8.91 12.52 1.25
N VAL A 262 10.24 12.49 1.08
CA VAL A 262 11.08 11.47 1.71
C VAL A 262 11.23 11.81 3.19
N VAL A 263 10.61 11.01 4.07
CA VAL A 263 10.60 11.26 5.52
C VAL A 263 11.67 10.47 6.28
N ALA A 264 12.16 9.37 5.72
CA ALA A 264 13.27 8.61 6.29
C ALA A 264 13.99 7.77 5.23
N LEU A 265 15.25 7.48 5.47
CA LEU A 265 16.01 6.46 4.76
C LEU A 265 16.45 5.39 5.76
N SER A 266 16.17 4.13 5.44
CA SER A 266 16.56 2.98 6.26
C SER A 266 17.10 1.87 5.37
N GLY A 267 17.53 0.77 5.97
CA GLY A 267 17.93 -0.39 5.19
C GLY A 267 18.08 -1.64 6.02
N SER A 268 18.18 -2.76 5.33
CA SER A 268 18.54 -4.05 5.89
C SER A 268 19.83 -4.55 5.24
N ARG A 269 20.24 -5.77 5.60
CA ARG A 269 21.31 -6.45 4.87
C ARG A 269 20.98 -6.61 3.38
N ARG A 270 19.71 -6.80 3.01
CA ARG A 270 19.26 -7.08 1.65
C ARG A 270 18.70 -5.87 0.90
N THR A 271 18.32 -4.82 1.61
CA THR A 271 17.56 -3.70 1.03
C THR A 271 18.09 -2.33 1.44
N GLU A 272 17.96 -1.37 0.54
CA GLU A 272 17.90 0.06 0.87
C GLU A 272 16.44 0.51 0.78
N SER A 273 15.99 1.38 1.67
CA SER A 273 14.58 1.75 1.80
C SER A 273 14.40 3.26 1.88
N ALA A 274 13.54 3.80 1.01
CA ALA A 274 13.04 5.17 1.11
C ALA A 274 11.63 5.14 1.69
N TRP A 275 11.42 5.83 2.82
CA TRP A 275 10.11 6.06 3.39
C TRP A 275 9.55 7.35 2.82
N VAL A 276 8.47 7.25 2.06
CA VAL A 276 7.85 8.36 1.36
C VAL A 276 6.46 8.62 1.94
N LYS A 277 6.24 9.84 2.44
CA LYS A 277 4.92 10.32 2.83
C LYS A 277 4.30 11.07 1.67
N THR A 278 3.15 10.60 1.21
CA THR A 278 2.31 11.26 0.22
C THR A 278 1.20 12.01 0.93
N ARG A 279 1.04 13.30 0.61
CA ARG A 279 -0.11 14.13 1.01
C ARG A 279 -1.02 14.32 -0.18
N VAL A 280 -2.33 14.21 0.04
CA VAL A 280 -3.35 14.26 -1.01
C VAL A 280 -4.29 15.42 -0.73
N PHE A 281 -4.51 16.27 -1.72
CA PHE A 281 -5.29 17.49 -1.60
C PHE A 281 -6.49 17.47 -2.55
N ASP A 282 -7.62 18.01 -2.09
CA ASP A 282 -8.79 18.27 -2.95
C ASP A 282 -8.62 19.55 -3.78
N LYS A 283 -9.65 19.88 -4.58
CA LYS A 283 -9.70 21.10 -5.42
C LYS A 283 -9.64 22.40 -4.63
N ALA A 284 -10.00 22.38 -3.34
CA ALA A 284 -9.91 23.53 -2.44
C ALA A 284 -8.53 23.61 -1.76
N GLY A 285 -7.63 22.67 -2.03
CA GLY A 285 -6.30 22.58 -1.41
C GLY A 285 -6.31 21.99 0.00
N ALA A 286 -7.43 21.43 0.46
CA ALA A 286 -7.50 20.79 1.78
C ALA A 286 -6.94 19.37 1.71
N MET A 287 -6.15 18.98 2.72
CA MET A 287 -5.62 17.61 2.79
C MET A 287 -6.74 16.63 3.12
N VAL A 288 -6.97 15.66 2.24
CA VAL A 288 -8.06 14.67 2.33
C VAL A 288 -7.57 13.26 2.67
N ALA A 289 -6.30 12.96 2.39
CA ALA A 289 -5.68 11.68 2.72
C ALA A 289 -4.16 11.81 2.84
N THR A 290 -3.54 10.84 3.49
CA THR A 290 -2.09 10.62 3.46
C THR A 290 -1.77 9.16 3.21
N MET A 291 -0.60 8.90 2.65
CA MET A 291 -0.03 7.56 2.56
C MET A 291 1.42 7.58 3.00
N LEU A 292 1.83 6.66 3.87
CA LEU A 292 3.24 6.40 4.15
C LEU A 292 3.62 5.09 3.48
N LEU A 293 4.67 5.10 2.67
CA LEU A 293 5.11 3.96 1.89
C LEU A 293 6.60 3.71 2.10
N ASN A 294 6.96 2.51 2.53
CA ASN A 294 8.36 2.06 2.52
C ASN A 294 8.66 1.39 1.18
N MET A 295 9.31 2.15 0.30
CA MET A 295 9.82 1.68 -0.98
C MET A 295 11.20 1.05 -0.76
N ALA A 296 11.25 -0.28 -0.66
CA ALA A 296 12.48 -1.04 -0.49
C ALA A 296 13.03 -1.48 -1.86
N THR A 297 14.34 -1.35 -2.06
CA THR A 297 15.04 -1.83 -3.25
C THR A 297 16.03 -2.92 -2.88
N LEU A 298 15.98 -4.05 -3.59
CA LEU A 298 16.87 -5.20 -3.36
C LEU A 298 18.27 -4.91 -3.88
N LYS A 299 19.27 -4.94 -2.99
CA LYS A 299 20.67 -4.65 -3.31
C LYS A 299 21.22 -5.57 -4.40
N ASP A 300 20.92 -6.86 -4.30
CA ASP A 300 21.38 -7.90 -5.22
C ASP A 300 20.78 -7.77 -6.63
N SER A 301 19.71 -6.99 -6.80
CA SER A 301 19.10 -6.71 -8.10
C SER A 301 19.78 -5.57 -8.87
N TYR A 302 20.56 -4.73 -8.18
CA TYR A 302 21.33 -3.67 -8.79
C TYR A 302 22.71 -4.20 -9.21
N ALA A 303 22.87 -4.53 -10.49
CA ALA A 303 24.05 -5.22 -11.02
C ALA A 303 25.42 -4.66 -10.55
N PRO A 304 25.67 -3.33 -10.49
CA PRO A 304 26.96 -2.81 -10.07
C PRO A 304 27.08 -2.58 -8.54
N TYR A 305 26.10 -3.01 -7.72
CA TYR A 305 26.04 -2.71 -6.28
C TYR A 305 27.35 -2.97 -5.54
N GLU A 306 27.88 -4.19 -5.60
CA GLU A 306 29.12 -4.58 -4.91
C GLU A 306 30.34 -3.77 -5.36
N LYS A 307 30.47 -3.53 -6.67
CA LYS A 307 31.56 -2.73 -7.23
C LYS A 307 31.49 -1.29 -6.74
N GLU A 308 30.30 -0.70 -6.76
CA GLU A 308 30.09 0.66 -6.26
C GLU A 308 30.28 0.75 -4.75
N TYR A 309 29.74 -0.18 -3.98
CA TYR A 309 29.91 -0.24 -2.54
C TYR A 309 31.40 -0.23 -2.16
N ARG A 310 32.22 -1.09 -2.79
CA ARG A 310 33.68 -1.13 -2.56
C ARG A 310 34.36 0.16 -2.97
N ARG A 311 33.99 0.76 -4.10
CA ARG A 311 34.54 2.05 -4.54
C ARG A 311 34.23 3.17 -3.55
N LEU A 312 33.03 3.17 -2.98
CA LEU A 312 32.53 4.23 -2.11
C LEU A 312 32.98 4.09 -0.66
N TYR A 313 33.10 2.84 -0.17
CA TYR A 313 33.25 2.53 1.26
C TYR A 313 34.35 1.49 1.56
N GLY A 314 35.02 0.95 0.54
CA GLY A 314 36.03 -0.11 0.69
C GLY A 314 37.44 0.42 1.00
N ALA A 315 37.72 1.71 0.81
CA ALA A 315 38.98 2.30 1.25
C ALA A 315 38.89 2.62 2.76
N GLY A 316 39.26 1.66 3.60
CA GLY A 316 39.28 1.82 5.07
C GLY A 316 38.60 0.71 5.89
N ARG A 317 38.21 -0.40 5.25
CA ARG A 317 37.85 -1.67 5.91
C ARG A 317 38.79 -2.79 5.47
#